data_AF-A0A0P0W9Q7-F1
#
_entry.id   AF-A0A0P0W9Q7-F1
#
_cell.length_a   1.000
_cell.length_b   1.000
_cell.length_c   1.000
_cell.angle_alpha   90.00
_cell.angle_beta   90.00
_cell.angle_gamma   90.00
#
_symmetry.space_group_name_H-M   'P 1'
#
loop_
_entity.id
_entity.type
_entity.pdbx_description
1 polymer ?
#
loop_
_entity_poly.entity_id
_entity_poly.type
_entity_poly.pdbx_seq_one_letter_code
_entity_poly.pdbx_strand_id
1 'polypeptide(L)'
;MLFNLLCIYGDPTHHSSSRIWQEISSFVNQSNHRATICMGDLNDIMNPWEKYGNALPDLNRISMFCNHLRNVGLMDMGYNGPAYT
;
A
#
# COMPACT_ATOMS: atom_id res chain seq x y z
N MET A 1 12.12 9.26 19.55
CA MET A 1 12.48 8.62 18.26
C MET A 1 11.77 9.40 17.17
N LEU A 2 12.47 9.78 16.09
CA LEU A 2 11.84 10.43 14.94
C LEU A 2 11.51 9.38 13.88
N PHE A 3 10.29 9.39 13.36
CA PHE A 3 9.82 8.51 12.29
C PHE A 3 9.31 9.36 11.12
N ASN A 4 9.21 8.76 9.92
CA ASN A 4 8.50 9.36 8.80
C ASN A 4 7.04 8.95 8.81
N LEU A 5 6.17 9.87 8.42
CA LEU A 5 4.77 9.59 8.17
C LEU A 5 4.47 9.79 6.68
N LEU A 6 3.96 8.75 6.04
CA LEU A 6 3.42 8.79 4.68
C LEU A 6 1.91 8.61 4.76
N CYS A 7 1.17 9.67 4.41
CA CYS A 7 -0.29 9.59 4.22
C CYS A 7 -0.56 9.40 2.74
N ILE A 8 -1.10 8.25 2.36
CA ILE A 8 -1.27 7.86 0.96
C ILE A 8 -2.75 7.78 0.63
N TYR A 9 -3.10 8.29 -0.54
CA TYR A 9 -4.35 7.99 -1.22
C TYR A 9 -3.99 7.31 -2.54
N GLY A 10 -4.21 6.00 -2.61
CA GLY A 10 -3.97 5.18 -3.79
C GLY A 10 -4.95 5.50 -4.90
N ASP A 11 -4.58 5.20 -6.14
CA ASP A 11 -5.44 5.43 -7.30
C ASP A 11 -6.60 4.40 -7.34
N PRO A 12 -7.87 4.81 -7.21
CA PRO A 12 -9.02 3.89 -7.28
C PRO A 12 -9.15 3.19 -8.64
N THR A 13 -8.58 3.78 -9.71
CA THR A 13 -8.58 3.22 -11.06
C THR A 13 -7.32 2.42 -11.38
N HIS A 14 -6.33 2.45 -10.49
CA HIS A 14 -5.03 1.79 -10.59
C HIS A 14 -4.16 2.15 -11.79
N HIS A 15 -4.52 3.16 -12.58
CA HIS A 15 -3.73 3.62 -13.73
C HIS A 15 -2.39 4.24 -13.30
N SER A 16 -2.34 4.81 -12.10
CA SER A 16 -1.20 5.51 -11.53
C SER A 16 -0.56 4.77 -10.35
N SER A 17 -1.04 3.58 -9.98
CA SER A 17 -0.52 2.81 -8.84
C SER A 17 0.99 2.60 -8.91
N SER A 18 1.53 2.24 -10.08
CA SER A 18 2.98 2.06 -10.27
C SER A 18 3.77 3.33 -9.99
N ARG A 19 3.25 4.50 -10.37
CA ARG A 19 3.89 5.78 -10.10
C ARG A 19 3.85 6.12 -8.62
N ILE A 20 2.72 5.93 -7.96
CA ILE A 20 2.57 6.13 -6.51
C ILE A 20 3.58 5.26 -5.76
N TRP A 21 3.71 3.98 -6.12
CA TRP A 21 4.68 3.07 -5.51
C TRP A 21 6.14 3.42 -5.80
N GLN A 22 6.46 3.99 -6.96
CA GLN A 22 7.79 4.52 -7.25
C GLN A 22 8.13 5.69 -6.33
N GLU A 23 7.19 6.62 -6.11
CA GLU A 23 7.38 7.77 -5.23
C GLU A 23 7.55 7.32 -3.75
N ILE A 24 6.70 6.40 -3.28
CA ILE A 24 6.84 5.78 -1.94
C ILE A 24 8.21 5.10 -1.79
N SER A 25 8.61 4.29 -2.78
CA SER A 25 9.88 3.57 -2.74
C SER A 25 11.07 4.51 -2.70
N SER A 26 11.04 5.57 -3.53
CA SER A 26 12.07 6.60 -3.54
C SER A 26 12.20 7.27 -2.17
N PHE A 27 11.08 7.68 -1.57
CA PHE A 27 11.06 8.32 -0.26
C PHE A 27 11.62 7.40 0.84
N VAL A 28 11.14 6.15 0.90
CA VAL A 28 11.58 5.19 1.93
C VAL A 28 13.08 4.90 1.78
N ASN A 29 13.56 4.68 0.56
CA ASN A 29 14.97 4.39 0.30
C ASN A 29 15.89 5.58 0.63
N GLN A 30 15.43 6.81 0.45
CA GLN A 30 16.18 8.03 0.79
C GLN A 30 16.14 8.37 2.29
N SER A 31 15.32 7.67 3.07
CA SER A 31 15.10 8.01 4.48
C SER A 31 16.18 7.52 5.46
N ASN A 32 17.28 6.94 4.96
CA ASN A 32 18.42 6.44 5.74
C ASN A 32 18.01 5.50 6.89
N HIS A 33 17.18 4.50 6.59
CA HIS A 33 16.65 3.51 7.55
C HIS A 33 15.80 4.09 8.68
N ARG A 34 15.32 5.32 8.55
CA ARG A 34 14.38 5.88 9.51
C ARG A 34 13.07 5.10 9.47
N ALA A 35 12.56 4.72 10.65
CA ALA A 35 11.27 4.07 10.78
C ALA A 35 10.21 4.91 10.03
N THR A 36 9.43 4.25 9.18
CA THR A 36 8.44 4.90 8.32
C THR A 36 7.10 4.23 8.54
N ILE A 37 6.10 5.03 8.90
CA ILE A 37 4.71 4.60 9.02
C ILE A 37 4.00 5.07 7.75
N CYS A 38 3.45 4.12 7.01
CA CYS A 38 2.55 4.37 5.90
C CYS A 38 1.12 4.17 6.38
N MET A 39 0.24 5.12 6.09
CA MET A 39 -1.18 5.04 6.42
C MET A 39 -2.03 5.66 5.32
N GLY A 40 -3.32 5.37 5.35
CA GLY A 40 -4.30 5.87 4.39
C GLY A 40 -4.95 4.74 3.61
N ASP A 41 -5.63 5.11 2.54
CA ASP A 41 -6.31 4.17 1.65
C ASP A 41 -5.42 3.91 0.44
N LEU A 42 -4.83 2.71 0.36
CA LEU A 42 -3.96 2.35 -0.76
C LEU A 42 -4.76 1.92 -2.00
N ASN A 43 -6.08 1.75 -1.89
CA ASN A 43 -6.95 1.10 -2.87
C ASN A 43 -6.52 -0.33 -3.26
N ASP A 44 -5.54 -0.91 -2.58
CA ASP A 44 -5.05 -2.27 -2.81
C ASP A 44 -5.32 -3.16 -1.58
N ILE A 45 -5.46 -4.47 -1.83
CA ILE A 45 -5.68 -5.50 -0.80
C ILE A 45 -4.53 -6.51 -0.83
N MET A 46 -4.15 -7.03 0.33
CA MET A 46 -3.04 -7.98 0.41
C MET A 46 -3.44 -9.41 0.06
N ASN A 47 -4.72 -9.74 0.27
CA ASN A 47 -5.20 -11.10 0.12
C ASN A 47 -6.53 -11.15 -0.64
N PRO A 48 -6.76 -12.20 -1.44
CA PRO A 48 -7.97 -12.33 -2.25
C PRO A 48 -9.27 -12.29 -1.44
N TRP A 49 -9.26 -12.80 -0.20
CA TRP A 49 -10.43 -12.86 0.68
C TRP A 49 -10.85 -11.51 1.26
N GLU A 50 -10.01 -10.47 1.14
CA GLU A 50 -10.37 -9.11 1.54
C GLU A 50 -11.29 -8.43 0.51
N LYS A 51 -11.36 -8.96 -0.72
CA LYS A 51 -12.23 -8.41 -1.76
C LYS A 51 -13.69 -8.68 -1.40
N TYR A 52 -14.45 -7.61 -1.24
CA TYR A 52 -15.92 -7.65 -1.19
C TYR A 52 -16.53 -7.34 -2.56
N GLY A 53 -17.63 -8.01 -2.91
CA GLY A 53 -18.40 -7.80 -4.14
C GLY A 53 -18.33 -8.96 -5.14
N ASN A 54 -19.01 -8.80 -6.27
CA ASN A 54 -19.20 -9.88 -7.26
C ASN A 54 -18.01 -10.11 -8.19
N ALA A 55 -17.13 -9.11 -8.34
CA ALA A 55 -15.96 -9.23 -9.20
C ALA A 55 -14.89 -10.10 -8.52
N LEU A 56 -14.28 -10.99 -9.29
CA LEU A 56 -13.14 -11.79 -8.83
C LEU A 56 -11.96 -10.87 -8.46
N PRO A 57 -11.19 -11.21 -7.41
CA PRO A 57 -9.98 -10.47 -7.07
C PRO A 57 -8.93 -10.60 -8.17
N ASP A 58 -8.29 -9.49 -8.54
CA ASP A 58 -7.16 -9.49 -9.46
C ASP A 58 -5.88 -9.95 -8.73
N LEU A 59 -5.54 -11.23 -8.90
CA LEU A 59 -4.40 -11.86 -8.23
C LEU A 59 -3.05 -11.26 -8.69
N ASN A 60 -2.96 -10.76 -9.92
CA ASN A 60 -1.73 -10.14 -10.41
C ASN A 60 -1.51 -8.81 -9.70
N ARG A 61 -2.57 -8.01 -9.56
CA ARG A 61 -2.51 -6.75 -8.83
C ARG A 61 -2.15 -6.94 -7.36
N ILE A 62 -2.79 -7.89 -6.69
CA ILE A 62 -2.48 -8.25 -5.30
C ILE A 62 -1.00 -8.65 -5.16
N SER A 63 -0.50 -9.49 -6.07
CA SER A 63 0.92 -9.89 -6.10
C SER A 63 1.86 -8.70 -6.29
N MET A 64 1.53 -7.77 -7.21
CA MET A 64 2.31 -6.55 -7.42
C MET A 64 2.34 -5.67 -6.18
N PHE A 65 1.19 -5.46 -5.52
CA PHE A 65 1.12 -4.70 -4.28
C PHE A 65 1.96 -5.34 -3.17
N CYS A 66 1.83 -6.64 -2.94
CA CYS A 66 2.65 -7.38 -1.97
C CYS A 66 4.16 -7.29 -2.29
N ASN A 67 4.54 -7.30 -3.58
CA ASN A 67 5.92 -7.11 -4.00
C ASN A 67 6.41 -5.68 -3.72
N HIS A 68 5.59 -4.66 -3.93
CA HIS A 68 5.92 -3.28 -3.57
C HIS A 68 6.21 -3.15 -2.08
N LEU A 69 5.32 -3.63 -1.21
CA LEU A 69 5.52 -3.62 0.24
C LEU A 69 6.81 -4.32 0.65
N ARG A 70 7.06 -5.52 0.09
CA ARG A 70 8.29 -6.29 0.36
C ARG A 70 9.55 -5.53 -0.06
N ASN A 71 9.53 -4.86 -1.22
CA ASN A 71 10.69 -4.15 -1.75
C ASN A 71 11.11 -2.96 -0.89
N VAL A 72 10.17 -2.32 -0.20
CA VAL A 72 10.46 -1.20 0.72
C VAL A 72 10.56 -1.62 2.19
N GLY A 73 10.45 -2.92 2.48
CA GLY A 73 10.52 -3.45 3.84
C GLY A 73 9.34 -3.05 4.73
N LEU A 74 8.18 -2.74 4.15
CA LEU A 74 6.96 -2.44 4.90
C LEU A 74 6.25 -3.74 5.32
N MET A 75 5.61 -3.67 6.47
CA MET A 75 4.76 -4.72 7.02
C MET A 75 3.37 -4.15 7.24
N ASP A 76 2.35 -4.92 6.86
CA ASP A 76 0.97 -4.59 7.18
C ASP A 76 0.71 -4.76 8.69
N MET A 77 0.14 -3.72 9.30
CA MET A 77 -0.24 -3.70 10.71
C MET A 77 -1.73 -4.02 10.91
N GLY A 78 -2.47 -4.25 9.82
CA GLY A 78 -3.91 -4.33 9.81
C GLY A 78 -4.56 -2.96 9.96
N TYR A 79 -5.89 -2.94 9.90
CA TYR A 79 -6.69 -1.74 10.16
C TYR A 79 -7.93 -2.10 10.96
N ASN A 80 -8.50 -1.09 11.64
CA ASN A 80 -9.82 -1.15 12.23
C ASN A 80 -10.58 0.10 11.80
N GLY A 81 -11.67 -0.08 11.06
CA GLY A 81 -12.45 1.02 10.50
C GLY A 81 -13.64 0.53 9.68
N PRO A 82 -14.51 1.44 9.22
CA PRO A 82 -15.61 1.10 8.33
C PRO A 82 -15.06 0.57 6.99
N ALA A 83 -15.85 -0.28 6.33
CA ALA A 83 -15.49 -0.88 5.03
C ALA A 83 -15.47 0.13 3.86
N TYR A 84 -15.87 1.38 4.11
CA TYR A 84 -15.99 2.44 3.11
C TYR A 84 -15.37 3.74 3.63
N THR A 85 -14.64 4.42 2.76
CA THR A 85 -14.10 5.78 2.93
C THR A 85 -14.88 6.79 2.09
#